data_AF-A0A4P6EX88-F1
#
_entry.id   AF-A0A4P6EX88-F1
#
_cell.length_a   1.000
_cell.length_b   1.000
_cell.length_c   1.000
_cell.angle_alpha   90.00
_cell.angle_beta   90.00
_cell.angle_gamma   90.00
#
_symmetry.space_group_name_H-M   'P 1'
#
loop_
_entity.id
_entity.type
_entity.pdbx_description
1 polymer ?
#
loop_
_entity_poly.entity_id
_entity_poly.type
_entity_poly.pdbx_seq_one_letter_code
_entity_poly.pdbx_strand_id
1 'polypeptide(L)'
;MRLSKGIVWLLAIMIGLLFAAPHHMSVSLGEQLFGLLGLPAHVPAGGAQFRLEAIIGIVFIIAGMIGVYKVYGKGRISFGIGLWIAIAVCAEIYPHATAKLMTFVYYDADGPRSVAYNPEESSCSLVKREGKTAQAECRLVLYNYGRLSQVTLMPVLVMPERLGEAPLH
;
A
#
# COMPACT_ATOMS: atom_id res chain seq x y z
N MET A 1 -5.68 4.92 33.24
CA MET A 1 -6.75 4.23 32.45
C MET A 1 -6.36 2.76 32.28
N ARG A 2 -7.16 1.81 32.79
CA ARG A 2 -6.96 0.38 32.48
C ARG A 2 -7.62 0.08 31.14
N LEU A 3 -6.83 -0.21 30.11
CA LEU A 3 -7.37 -0.65 28.83
C LEU A 3 -8.16 -1.95 29.05
N SER A 4 -9.43 -1.99 28.65
CA SER A 4 -10.20 -3.22 28.77
C SER A 4 -9.58 -4.28 27.85
N LYS A 5 -9.58 -5.55 28.28
CA LYS A 5 -8.97 -6.65 27.50
C LYS A 5 -9.52 -6.75 26.07
N GLY A 6 -10.75 -6.30 25.84
CA GLY A 6 -11.38 -6.28 24.52
C GLY A 6 -10.84 -5.20 23.58
N ILE A 7 -10.43 -4.04 24.09
CA ILE A 7 -9.86 -2.95 23.27
C ILE A 7 -8.53 -3.41 22.64
N VAL A 8 -7.72 -4.17 23.36
CA VAL A 8 -6.45 -4.71 22.84
C VAL A 8 -6.69 -5.55 21.58
N TRP A 9 -7.73 -6.39 21.58
CA TRP A 9 -8.05 -7.24 20.43
C TRP A 9 -8.64 -6.46 19.26
N LEU A 10 -9.43 -5.41 19.52
CA LEU A 10 -9.89 -4.50 18.48
C LEU A 10 -8.72 -3.75 17.83
N LEU A 11 -7.75 -3.30 18.62
CA LEU A 11 -6.53 -2.68 18.11
C LEU A 11 -5.70 -3.65 17.26
N ALA A 12 -5.63 -4.93 17.64
CA ALA A 12 -4.98 -5.95 16.81
C ALA A 12 -5.66 -6.09 15.44
N ILE A 13 -7.00 -6.09 15.37
CA ILE A 13 -7.73 -6.11 14.10
C ILE A 13 -7.41 -4.86 13.27
N MET A 14 -7.43 -3.68 13.89
CA MET A 14 -7.10 -2.42 13.21
C MET A 14 -5.69 -2.42 12.64
N ILE A 15 -4.68 -2.82 13.42
CA ILE A 15 -3.30 -2.94 12.95
C ILE A 15 -3.19 -3.95 11.83
N GLY A 16 -3.84 -5.10 11.95
CA GLY A 16 -3.83 -6.12 10.92
C GLY A 16 -4.46 -5.65 9.60
N LEU A 17 -5.54 -4.87 9.67
CA LEU A 17 -6.15 -4.22 8.50
C LEU A 17 -5.19 -3.22 7.84
N LEU A 18 -4.47 -2.40 8.59
CA LEU A 18 -3.51 -1.45 8.02
C LEU A 18 -2.35 -2.16 7.30
N PHE A 19 -1.94 -3.33 7.79
CA PHE A 19 -0.88 -4.14 7.18
C PHE A 19 -1.35 -4.88 5.93
N ALA A 20 -2.57 -5.41 5.94
CA ALA A 20 -3.09 -6.26 4.86
C ALA A 20 -3.82 -5.49 3.76
N ALA A 21 -4.58 -4.45 4.11
CA ALA A 21 -5.38 -3.70 3.14
C ALA A 21 -4.51 -2.66 2.42
N PRO A 22 -4.47 -2.66 1.08
CA PRO A 22 -3.83 -1.60 0.33
C PRO A 22 -4.61 -0.30 0.48
N HIS A 23 -3.90 0.83 0.58
CA HIS A 23 -4.52 2.15 0.47
C HIS A 23 -4.71 2.52 -1.02
N HIS A 24 -5.19 3.73 -1.30
CA HIS A 24 -5.50 4.21 -2.66
C HIS A 24 -4.36 4.17 -3.70
N MET A 25 -3.11 3.89 -3.31
CA MET A 25 -1.99 3.70 -4.26
C MET A 25 -1.65 2.22 -4.45
N SER A 26 -2.58 1.30 -4.15
CA SER A 26 -2.38 -0.16 -4.24
C SER A 26 -1.29 -0.75 -3.32
N VAL A 27 -0.57 0.07 -2.58
CA VAL A 27 0.44 -0.29 -1.57
C VAL A 27 -0.23 -0.34 -0.18
N SER A 28 0.23 -1.21 0.74
CA SER A 28 -0.26 -1.22 2.13
C SER A 28 0.66 -0.42 3.06
N LEU A 29 0.19 -0.05 4.26
CA LEU A 29 1.08 0.58 5.25
C LEU A 29 2.17 -0.39 5.72
N GLY A 30 1.86 -1.69 5.75
CA GLY A 30 2.84 -2.71 6.08
C GLY A 30 4.00 -2.73 5.09
N GLU A 31 3.71 -2.56 3.80
CA GLU A 31 4.71 -2.57 2.73
C GLU A 31 5.63 -1.35 2.81
N GLN A 32 5.06 -0.16 3.09
CA GLN A 32 5.86 1.04 3.35
C GLN A 32 6.78 0.88 4.56
N LEU A 33 6.27 0.28 5.64
CA LEU A 33 7.06 0.05 6.85
C LEU A 33 8.18 -0.98 6.61
N PHE A 34 7.89 -2.03 5.84
CA PHE A 34 8.89 -3.02 5.44
C PHE A 34 9.99 -2.38 4.60
N GLY A 35 9.63 -1.55 3.63
CA GLY A 35 10.58 -0.77 2.83
C GLY A 35 11.45 0.14 3.71
N LEU A 36 10.86 0.83 4.69
CA LEU A 36 11.60 1.69 5.62
C LEU A 36 12.60 0.91 6.49
N LEU A 37 12.25 -0.32 6.88
CA LEU A 37 13.09 -1.20 7.68
C LEU A 37 14.09 -2.02 6.84
N GLY A 38 14.10 -1.85 5.51
CA GLY A 38 14.92 -2.64 4.60
C GLY A 38 14.52 -4.12 4.53
N LEU A 39 13.28 -4.45 4.93
CA LEU A 39 12.74 -5.80 4.88
C LEU A 39 12.10 -6.06 3.51
N PRO A 40 12.24 -7.28 2.96
CA PRO A 40 11.55 -7.66 1.74
C PRO A 40 10.05 -7.79 2.03
N ALA A 41 9.23 -6.88 1.46
CA ALA A 41 7.78 -7.01 1.46
C ALA A 41 7.32 -8.19 0.60
N HIS A 42 8.01 -8.43 -0.52
CA HIS A 42 7.70 -9.50 -1.45
C HIS A 42 8.69 -10.66 -1.31
N VAL A 43 8.17 -11.86 -1.02
CA VAL A 43 8.96 -13.09 -0.96
C VAL A 43 8.58 -13.97 -2.15
N PRO A 44 9.56 -14.35 -3.01
CA PRO A 44 9.28 -15.27 -4.11
C PRO A 44 9.11 -16.69 -3.57
N ALA A 45 8.00 -17.35 -3.90
CA ALA A 45 7.83 -18.77 -3.64
C ALA A 45 7.08 -19.45 -4.79
N GLY A 46 7.76 -20.41 -5.46
CA GLY A 46 7.15 -21.25 -6.48
C GLY A 46 6.58 -20.51 -7.70
N GLY A 47 7.15 -19.36 -8.08
CA GLY A 47 6.64 -18.54 -9.19
C GLY A 47 5.55 -17.53 -8.80
N ALA A 48 5.10 -17.53 -7.55
CA ALA A 48 4.23 -16.51 -6.99
C ALA A 48 5.03 -15.53 -6.09
N GLN A 49 4.57 -14.27 -6.03
CA GLN A 49 5.07 -13.29 -5.07
C GLN A 49 4.12 -13.20 -3.88
N PHE A 50 4.62 -13.47 -2.69
CA PHE A 50 3.86 -13.36 -1.46
C PHE A 50 4.19 -12.06 -0.74
N ARG A 51 3.14 -11.34 -0.33
CA ARG A 51 3.22 -10.13 0.48
C ARG A 51 3.34 -10.48 1.96
N LEU A 52 4.56 -10.48 2.48
CA LEU A 52 4.86 -10.92 3.84
C LEU A 52 4.14 -10.04 4.89
N GLU A 53 4.06 -8.75 4.63
CA GLU A 53 3.31 -7.78 5.43
C GLU A 53 1.82 -8.12 5.50
N ALA A 54 1.23 -8.58 4.40
CA ALA A 54 -0.18 -8.95 4.35
C ALA A 54 -0.44 -10.22 5.15
N ILE A 55 0.47 -11.20 5.09
CA ILE A 55 0.40 -12.42 5.91
C ILE A 55 0.42 -12.06 7.39
N ILE A 56 1.33 -11.20 7.81
CA ILE A 56 1.39 -10.71 9.20
C ILE A 56 0.09 -10.01 9.58
N GLY A 57 -0.42 -9.14 8.71
CA GLY A 57 -1.71 -8.46 8.92
C GLY A 57 -2.88 -9.42 9.12
N ILE A 58 -2.95 -10.48 8.31
CA ILE A 58 -3.98 -11.54 8.43
C ILE A 58 -3.85 -12.27 9.78
N VAL A 59 -2.64 -12.58 10.24
CA VAL A 59 -2.42 -13.20 11.56
C VAL A 59 -2.95 -12.31 12.68
N PHE A 60 -2.68 -10.99 12.62
CA PHE A 60 -3.22 -10.02 13.57
C PHE A 60 -4.75 -9.95 13.55
N ILE A 61 -5.36 -9.95 12.35
CA ILE A 61 -6.82 -9.98 12.20
C ILE A 61 -7.39 -11.25 12.84
N ILE A 62 -6.86 -12.43 12.52
CA ILE A 62 -7.35 -13.71 13.07
C ILE A 62 -7.21 -13.74 14.60
N ALA A 63 -6.06 -13.35 15.14
CA ALA A 63 -5.84 -13.31 16.59
C ALA A 63 -6.80 -12.32 17.27
N GLY A 64 -6.97 -11.12 16.69
CA GLY A 64 -7.92 -10.11 17.13
C GLY A 64 -9.35 -10.62 17.12
N MET A 65 -9.78 -11.28 16.03
CA MET A 65 -11.11 -11.89 15.90
C MET A 65 -11.39 -12.90 17.01
N ILE A 66 -10.46 -13.82 17.26
CA ILE A 66 -10.58 -14.82 18.33
C ILE A 66 -10.71 -14.14 19.69
N GLY A 67 -9.92 -13.09 19.94
CA GLY A 67 -9.95 -12.33 21.18
C GLY A 67 -11.26 -11.57 21.40
N VAL A 68 -11.72 -10.82 20.41
CA VAL A 68 -13.00 -10.08 20.45
C VAL A 68 -14.17 -11.05 20.62
N TYR A 69 -14.18 -12.18 19.89
CA TYR A 69 -15.21 -13.19 20.04
C TYR A 69 -15.24 -13.79 21.46
N LYS A 70 -14.09 -14.09 22.06
CA LYS A 70 -14.02 -14.62 23.43
C LYS A 70 -14.50 -13.61 24.49
N VAL A 71 -14.24 -12.31 24.29
CA VAL A 71 -14.59 -11.25 25.25
C VAL A 71 -16.05 -10.79 25.11
N TYR A 72 -16.53 -10.59 23.87
CA TYR A 72 -17.83 -9.97 23.62
C TYR A 72 -18.84 -10.92 22.98
N GLY A 73 -18.39 -11.92 22.22
CA GLY A 73 -19.22 -12.70 21.30
C GLY A 73 -19.54 -14.13 21.74
N LYS A 74 -19.04 -14.59 22.90
CA LYS A 74 -19.07 -16.02 23.28
C LYS A 74 -20.49 -16.60 23.17
N GLY A 75 -20.66 -17.60 22.29
CA GLY A 75 -21.94 -18.30 22.07
C GLY A 75 -22.87 -17.64 21.05
N ARG A 76 -22.50 -16.49 20.46
CA ARG A 76 -23.30 -15.77 19.46
C ARG A 76 -22.62 -15.80 18.09
N ILE A 77 -22.96 -16.80 17.27
CA ILE A 77 -22.41 -16.95 15.91
C ILE A 77 -22.68 -15.70 15.05
N SER A 78 -23.85 -15.08 15.23
CA SER A 78 -24.23 -13.83 14.54
C SER A 78 -23.25 -12.68 14.80
N PHE A 79 -22.63 -12.63 15.99
CA PHE A 79 -21.61 -11.63 16.30
C PHE A 79 -20.33 -11.86 15.50
N GLY A 80 -19.88 -13.11 15.37
CA GLY A 80 -18.70 -13.45 14.58
C GLY A 80 -18.88 -13.11 13.10
N ILE A 81 -20.06 -13.42 12.53
CA ILE A 81 -20.39 -13.07 11.14
C ILE A 81 -20.44 -11.55 10.95
N GLY A 82 -21.13 -10.83 11.86
CA GLY A 82 -21.18 -9.37 11.81
C GLY A 82 -19.81 -8.71 11.87
N LEU A 83 -18.89 -9.27 12.65
CA LEU A 83 -17.53 -8.76 12.77
C LEU A 83 -16.70 -9.00 11.49
N TRP A 84 -16.85 -10.16 10.84
CA TRP A 84 -16.25 -10.40 9.53
C TRP A 84 -16.77 -9.44 8.46
N ILE A 85 -18.09 -9.21 8.44
CA ILE A 85 -18.71 -8.24 7.53
C ILE A 85 -18.14 -6.83 7.79
N ALA A 86 -18.04 -6.42 9.06
CA ALA A 86 -17.46 -5.13 9.41
C ALA A 86 -16.01 -4.97 8.93
N ILE A 87 -15.18 -6.01 9.07
CA ILE A 87 -13.80 -6.02 8.57
C ILE A 87 -13.77 -5.87 7.05
N ALA A 88 -14.59 -6.63 6.33
CA ALA A 88 -14.68 -6.55 4.86
C ALA A 88 -15.11 -5.14 4.40
N VAL A 89 -16.12 -4.56 5.04
CA VAL A 89 -16.58 -3.20 4.75
C VAL A 89 -15.47 -2.17 5.05
N CYS A 90 -14.76 -2.31 6.17
CA CYS A 90 -13.63 -1.43 6.48
C CYS A 90 -12.51 -1.54 5.44
N ALA A 91 -12.18 -2.74 4.98
CA ALA A 91 -11.16 -2.96 3.95
C ALA A 91 -11.52 -2.28 2.62
N GLU A 92 -12.79 -2.33 2.23
CA GLU A 92 -13.30 -1.68 1.01
C GLU A 92 -13.33 -0.14 1.13
N ILE A 93 -13.72 0.38 2.29
CA ILE A 93 -13.78 1.83 2.53
C ILE A 93 -12.38 2.45 2.65
N TYR A 94 -11.39 1.67 3.12
CA TYR A 94 -10.04 2.14 3.38
C TYR A 94 -9.35 2.86 2.21
N PRO A 95 -9.30 2.34 0.96
CA PRO A 95 -8.73 3.07 -0.16
C PRO A 95 -9.43 4.41 -0.39
N HIS A 96 -10.77 4.46 -0.35
CA HIS A 96 -11.51 5.71 -0.52
C HIS A 96 -11.23 6.74 0.59
N ALA A 97 -11.16 6.27 1.84
CA ALA A 97 -10.87 7.12 2.99
C ALA A 97 -9.45 7.71 2.90
N THR A 98 -8.46 6.89 2.54
CA THR A 98 -7.06 7.34 2.40
C THR A 98 -6.88 8.30 1.23
N ALA A 99 -7.58 8.11 0.11
CA ALA A 99 -7.56 9.06 -1.01
C ALA A 99 -8.05 10.44 -0.58
N LYS A 100 -9.21 10.50 0.10
CA LYS A 100 -9.76 11.77 0.61
C LYS A 100 -8.86 12.41 1.65
N LEU A 101 -8.25 11.61 2.51
CA LEU A 101 -7.30 12.10 3.50
C LEU A 101 -6.10 12.76 2.82
N MET A 102 -5.54 12.16 1.76
CA MET A 102 -4.43 12.78 1.02
C MET A 102 -4.83 14.10 0.38
N THR A 103 -6.01 14.18 -0.26
CA THR A 103 -6.53 15.45 -0.78
C THR A 103 -6.67 16.50 0.32
N PHE A 104 -7.10 16.11 1.51
CA PHE A 104 -7.22 17.04 2.63
C PHE A 104 -5.85 17.49 3.17
N VAL A 105 -4.91 16.56 3.35
CA VAL A 105 -3.56 16.83 3.85
C VAL A 105 -2.78 17.75 2.91
N TYR A 106 -2.93 17.55 1.60
CA TYR A 106 -2.20 18.30 0.57
C TYR A 106 -3.04 19.37 -0.13
N TYR A 107 -4.22 19.72 0.42
CA TYR A 107 -5.20 20.60 -0.22
C TYR A 107 -4.64 21.95 -0.68
N ASP A 108 -3.70 22.51 0.09
CA ASP A 108 -3.04 23.80 -0.18
C ASP A 108 -1.54 23.64 -0.48
N ALA A 109 -1.10 22.41 -0.75
CA ALA A 109 0.27 22.16 -1.11
C ALA A 109 0.53 22.67 -2.54
N ASP A 110 1.50 23.57 -2.66
CA ASP A 110 2.09 23.99 -3.91
C ASP A 110 3.45 23.30 -4.12
N GLY A 111 3.73 22.89 -5.36
CA GLY A 111 4.99 22.25 -5.74
C GLY A 111 4.99 20.71 -5.67
N PRO A 112 6.17 20.05 -5.72
CA PRO A 112 6.28 18.61 -6.00
C PRO A 112 5.56 17.69 -5.01
N ARG A 113 5.33 18.14 -3.77
CA ARG A 113 4.65 17.36 -2.73
C ARG A 113 3.13 17.23 -2.94
N SER A 114 2.58 18.04 -3.84
CA SER A 114 1.15 17.98 -4.22
C SER A 114 0.85 16.87 -5.23
N VAL A 115 1.88 16.29 -5.85
CA VAL A 115 1.75 15.25 -6.86
C VAL A 115 2.35 13.95 -6.35
N ALA A 116 1.63 12.85 -6.54
CA ALA A 116 2.11 11.52 -6.23
C ALA A 116 2.07 10.62 -7.47
N TYR A 117 3.07 9.77 -7.60
CA TYR A 117 3.20 8.81 -8.69
C TYR A 117 2.71 7.43 -8.24
N ASN A 118 1.89 6.77 -9.07
CA ASN A 118 1.41 5.42 -8.81
C ASN A 118 2.17 4.41 -9.69
N PRO A 119 3.12 3.64 -9.13
CA PRO A 119 3.91 2.68 -9.90
C PRO A 119 3.10 1.46 -10.38
N GLU A 120 2.08 1.05 -9.64
CA GLU A 120 1.29 -0.16 -9.93
C GLU A 120 0.37 0.03 -11.15
N GLU A 121 -0.20 1.23 -11.30
CA GLU A 121 -1.03 1.58 -12.46
C GLU A 121 -0.24 2.18 -13.63
N SER A 122 1.05 2.46 -13.41
CA SER A 122 1.95 2.96 -14.44
C SER A 122 2.64 1.80 -15.15
N SER A 123 2.78 1.89 -16.46
CA SER A 123 3.42 0.85 -17.25
C SER A 123 4.22 1.46 -18.39
N CYS A 124 5.27 0.77 -18.81
CA CYS A 124 5.98 1.13 -20.02
C CYS A 124 6.36 -0.11 -20.81
N SER A 125 6.04 -0.11 -22.10
CA SER A 125 6.31 -1.22 -23.00
C SER A 125 7.07 -0.75 -24.24
N LEU A 126 7.94 -1.61 -24.76
CA LEU A 126 8.63 -1.36 -26.02
C LEU A 126 7.75 -1.87 -27.15
N VAL A 127 7.20 -0.95 -27.95
CA VAL A 127 6.21 -1.25 -28.99
C VAL A 127 6.90 -1.62 -30.31
N LYS A 128 8.04 -0.99 -30.61
CA LYS A 128 8.79 -1.24 -31.85
C LYS A 128 10.29 -1.13 -31.63
N ARG A 129 11.05 -1.99 -32.32
CA ARG A 129 12.52 -1.93 -32.39
C ARG A 129 12.92 -2.03 -33.85
N GLU A 130 13.44 -0.93 -34.40
CA GLU A 130 13.99 -0.86 -35.75
C GLU A 130 15.49 -0.55 -35.68
N GLY A 131 16.32 -1.58 -35.78
CA GLY A 131 17.78 -1.43 -35.68
C GLY A 131 18.22 -0.81 -34.35
N LYS A 132 18.72 0.44 -34.40
CA LYS A 132 19.21 1.20 -33.23
C LYS A 132 18.16 2.10 -32.59
N THR A 133 16.95 2.18 -33.12
CA THR A 133 15.85 2.94 -32.52
C THR A 133 14.85 2.00 -31.86
N ALA A 134 14.39 2.38 -30.69
CA ALA A 134 13.33 1.68 -29.98
C ALA A 134 12.27 2.70 -29.57
N GLN A 135 11.00 2.38 -29.86
CA GLN A 135 9.86 3.19 -29.46
C GLN A 135 9.24 2.57 -28.21
N ALA A 136 9.20 3.35 -27.14
CA ALA A 136 8.53 3.00 -25.90
C ALA A 136 7.20 3.76 -25.80
N GLU A 137 6.16 3.07 -25.35
CA GLU A 137 4.90 3.69 -24.94
C GLU A 137 4.79 3.54 -23.42
N CYS A 138 4.83 4.67 -22.72
CA CYS A 138 4.69 4.68 -21.27
C CYS A 138 3.37 5.35 -20.87
N ARG A 139 2.61 4.68 -20.02
CA ARG A 139 1.47 5.24 -19.30
C ARG A 139 1.92 5.56 -17.88
N LEU A 140 1.82 6.83 -17.51
CA LEU A 140 2.18 7.32 -16.17
C LEU A 140 0.94 7.82 -15.47
N VAL A 141 0.64 7.26 -14.29
CA VAL A 141 -0.48 7.68 -13.45
C VAL A 141 0.03 8.59 -12.35
N LEU A 142 -0.37 9.86 -12.43
CA LEU A 142 -0.04 10.90 -11.46
C LEU A 142 -1.33 11.41 -10.82
N TYR A 143 -1.36 11.47 -9.49
CA TYR A 143 -2.45 12.09 -8.75
C TYR A 143 -2.01 13.47 -8.26
N ASN A 144 -2.82 14.48 -8.55
CA ASN A 144 -2.65 15.82 -8.01
C ASN A 144 -3.63 16.02 -6.85
N TYR A 145 -3.10 16.19 -5.64
CA TYR A 145 -3.85 16.40 -4.41
C TYR A 145 -3.90 17.87 -3.96
N GLY A 146 -3.14 18.76 -4.62
CA GLY A 146 -3.04 20.17 -4.29
C GLY A 146 -3.45 21.07 -5.46
N ARG A 147 -2.74 22.19 -5.64
CA ARG A 147 -3.11 23.23 -6.61
C ARG A 147 -2.19 23.33 -7.83
N LEU A 148 -1.33 22.33 -8.03
CA LEU A 148 -0.39 22.34 -9.15
C LEU A 148 -1.13 22.34 -10.48
N SER A 149 -0.81 23.29 -11.36
CA SER A 149 -1.48 23.44 -12.66
C SER A 149 -0.75 22.74 -13.80
N GLN A 150 0.55 22.48 -13.65
CA GLN A 150 1.40 21.88 -14.68
C GLN A 150 2.43 20.94 -14.08
N VAL A 151 2.70 19.84 -14.79
CA VAL A 151 3.77 18.88 -14.47
C VAL A 151 4.63 18.70 -15.72
N THR A 152 5.95 18.82 -15.56
CA THR A 152 6.91 18.53 -16.63
C THR A 152 7.55 17.18 -16.38
N LEU A 153 7.50 16.30 -17.38
CA LEU A 153 8.14 14.99 -17.33
C LEU A 153 9.42 15.02 -18.16
N MET A 154 10.54 14.65 -17.54
CA MET A 154 11.84 14.56 -18.20
C MET A 154 12.29 13.09 -18.25
N PRO A 155 12.23 12.43 -19.41
CA PRO A 155 12.72 11.07 -19.54
C PRO A 155 14.26 11.05 -19.44
N VAL A 156 14.80 10.10 -18.69
CA VAL A 156 16.25 9.88 -18.56
C VAL A 156 16.59 8.50 -19.09
N LEU A 157 17.48 8.45 -20.08
CA LEU A 157 18.02 7.21 -20.64
C LEU A 157 19.35 6.89 -19.95
N VAL A 158 19.38 5.82 -19.16
CA VAL A 158 20.59 5.34 -18.48
C VAL A 158 21.07 4.06 -19.15
N MET A 159 22.30 4.06 -19.68
CA MET A 159 22.94 2.85 -20.21
C MET A 159 23.70 2.13 -19.09
N PRO A 160 23.55 0.79 -18.93
CA PRO A 160 24.10 0.05 -17.79
C PRO A 160 25.63 -0.05 -17.74
N GLU A 161 26.35 0.40 -18.78
CA GLU A 161 27.82 0.35 -18.86
C GLU A 161 28.56 1.31 -17.89
N ARG A 162 27.83 2.12 -17.11
CA ARG A 162 28.40 3.05 -16.12
C ARG A 162 28.03 2.78 -14.65
N LEU A 163 27.41 1.64 -14.33
CA LEU A 163 27.13 1.25 -12.94
C LEU A 163 28.33 0.59 -12.23
N GLY A 164 29.49 0.47 -12.89
CA GLY A 164 30.72 -0.09 -12.32
C GLY A 164 31.65 0.90 -11.61
N GLU A 165 31.32 2.19 -11.57
CA GLU A 165 32.21 3.24 -11.01
C GLU A 165 31.49 4.16 -10.01
N ALA A 166 30.67 3.60 -9.12
CA ALA A 166 30.27 4.35 -7.91
C ALA A 166 31.30 4.06 -6.80
N PRO A 167 32.08 5.06 -6.32
CA PRO A 167 32.89 4.88 -5.13
C PRO A 167 31.98 4.74 -3.91
N LEU A 168 32.18 3.66 -3.15
CA LEU A 168 31.66 3.50 -1.81
C LEU A 168 32.18 4.65 -0.94
N HIS A 169 31.27 5.50 -0.46
CA HIS A 169 31.49 6.39 0.68
C HIS A 169 30.31 6.26 1.64
#